data_AF-A0A7S3X881-F1
#
_entry.id   AF-A0A7S3X881-F1
#
_cell.length_a   1.000
_cell.length_b   1.000
_cell.length_c   1.000
_cell.angle_alpha   90.00
_cell.angle_beta   90.00
_cell.angle_gamma   90.00
#
_symmetry.space_group_name_H-M   'P 1'
#
loop_
_entity.id
_entity.type
_entity.pdbx_description
1 polymer ?
#
loop_
_entity_poly.entity_id
_entity_poly.type
_entity_poly.pdbx_seq_one_letter_code
_entity_poly.pdbx_strand_id
1 'polypeptide(L)'
;MPMSISSSSERLGGRTFITAGLRSEAESAPPYEKLLATSPQLPREDQSRAEPVRGAADGRGRFRYGWLLWLAIASAACLPPIGVSNLQAICVGGLFVVAWMAYNISLKSLVCSCIYLALEVFFREIGSRNTYKVPPEGSPVLFVCAPHANQFLDPFVVMMALGRQDIHFLTAAASMRKWYVRFVGETFGAIPVERPQDARRPGSGEVRLSPEDGRTLLGSGTRFRSELQPRDQVAWGGRRGVVAEVLADDALRLAAPPRRGECGGGGSGGSG
;
A
#
# COMPACT_ATOMS: atom_id res chain seq x y z
N MET A 1 -35.25 -6.83 -52.47
CA MET A 1 -35.76 -7.37 -51.19
C MET A 1 -34.76 -7.02 -50.10
N PRO A 2 -35.17 -6.34 -49.02
CA PRO A 2 -34.29 -5.88 -47.95
C PRO A 2 -34.01 -7.01 -46.95
N MET A 3 -32.75 -7.16 -46.56
CA MET A 3 -32.36 -8.07 -45.47
C MET A 3 -32.36 -7.28 -44.16
N SER A 4 -33.30 -7.62 -43.27
CA SER A 4 -33.36 -7.12 -41.91
C SER A 4 -32.17 -7.62 -41.10
N ILE A 5 -31.44 -6.72 -40.44
CA ILE A 5 -30.59 -7.08 -39.31
C ILE A 5 -31.28 -6.55 -38.05
N SER A 6 -31.80 -7.52 -37.32
CA SER A 6 -32.53 -7.40 -36.07
C SER A 6 -31.74 -6.65 -35.01
N SER A 7 -32.43 -5.71 -34.35
CA SER A 7 -32.03 -5.10 -33.08
C SER A 7 -31.85 -6.20 -32.04
N SER A 8 -30.64 -6.35 -31.51
CA SER A 8 -30.41 -7.06 -30.25
C SER A 8 -30.00 -6.03 -29.21
N SER A 9 -30.96 -5.66 -28.36
CA SER A 9 -30.71 -4.85 -27.18
C SER A 9 -29.84 -5.65 -26.20
N GLU A 10 -28.53 -5.43 -26.21
CA GLU A 10 -27.72 -5.78 -25.05
C GLU A 10 -27.99 -4.74 -23.96
N ARG A 11 -28.91 -5.11 -23.07
CA ARG A 11 -29.10 -4.47 -21.77
C ARG A 11 -27.84 -4.68 -20.94
N LEU A 12 -26.81 -3.90 -21.22
CA LEU A 12 -25.71 -3.73 -20.28
C LEU A 12 -26.24 -2.83 -19.17
N GLY A 13 -26.66 -3.47 -18.07
CA GLY A 13 -26.90 -2.83 -16.78
C GLY A 13 -25.61 -2.23 -16.26
N GLY A 14 -25.17 -1.15 -16.89
CA GLY A 14 -23.99 -0.39 -16.56
C GLY A 14 -24.30 0.47 -15.35
N ARG A 15 -24.09 -0.08 -14.15
CA ARG A 15 -24.06 0.73 -12.93
C ARG A 15 -23.02 1.85 -13.12
N THR A 16 -23.47 3.09 -13.06
CA THR A 16 -22.62 4.28 -13.12
C THR A 16 -21.84 4.42 -11.82
N PHE A 17 -20.52 4.47 -11.90
CA PHE A 17 -19.66 4.70 -10.73
C PHE A 17 -19.09 6.11 -10.83
N ILE A 18 -19.64 7.01 -10.01
CA ILE A 18 -19.20 8.40 -9.91
C ILE A 18 -17.96 8.46 -9.01
N THR A 19 -16.91 9.15 -9.45
CA THR A 19 -15.77 9.46 -8.58
C THR A 19 -15.89 10.93 -8.18
N ALA A 20 -16.57 11.19 -7.07
CA ALA A 20 -16.45 12.50 -6.41
C ALA A 20 -15.05 12.54 -5.79
N GLY A 21 -14.18 13.40 -6.30
CA GLY A 21 -12.83 13.55 -5.79
C GLY A 21 -12.91 14.06 -4.35
N LEU A 22 -12.34 13.32 -3.39
CA LEU A 22 -12.06 13.90 -2.08
C LEU A 22 -11.12 15.09 -2.28
N ARG A 23 -11.57 16.25 -1.81
CA ARG A 23 -10.82 17.50 -1.73
C ARG A 23 -9.42 17.20 -1.20
N SER A 24 -8.39 17.36 -2.02
CA SER A 24 -7.05 17.43 -1.47
C SER A 24 -6.96 18.74 -0.70
N GLU A 25 -6.78 18.70 0.62
CA GLU A 25 -6.41 19.90 1.40
C GLU A 25 -5.13 20.59 0.87
N ALA A 26 -4.42 19.93 -0.06
CA ALA A 26 -3.34 20.50 -0.85
C ALA A 26 -3.72 21.75 -1.69
N GLU A 27 -5.00 22.07 -1.90
CA GLU A 27 -5.39 23.28 -2.66
C GLU A 27 -5.22 24.59 -1.85
N SER A 28 -4.88 24.51 -0.56
CA SER A 28 -4.40 25.65 0.24
C SER A 28 -2.88 25.80 0.25
N ALA A 29 -2.14 24.81 -0.27
CA ALA A 29 -0.69 24.85 -0.28
C ALA A 29 -0.21 25.75 -1.43
N PRO A 30 0.68 26.72 -1.17
CA PRO A 30 1.21 27.60 -2.21
C PRO A 30 1.96 26.78 -3.28
N PRO A 31 2.06 27.28 -4.53
CA PRO A 31 2.80 26.62 -5.60
C PRO A 31 4.18 26.16 -5.11
N TYR A 32 4.62 24.97 -5.48
CA TYR A 32 5.90 24.40 -5.05
C TYR A 32 7.09 25.35 -5.28
N GLU A 33 7.01 26.23 -6.28
CA GLU A 33 7.95 27.33 -6.52
C GLU A 33 8.09 28.30 -5.34
N LYS A 34 6.99 28.61 -4.63
CA LYS A 34 7.01 29.43 -3.41
C LYS A 34 7.62 28.69 -2.22
N LEU A 35 7.46 27.36 -2.15
CA LEU A 35 8.07 26.53 -1.10
C LEU A 35 9.59 26.37 -1.33
N LEU A 36 10.04 26.27 -2.58
CA LEU A 36 11.46 26.25 -2.94
C LEU A 36 12.13 27.61 -2.72
N ALA A 37 11.42 28.71 -2.96
CA ALA A 37 11.93 30.07 -2.73
C ALA A 37 12.03 30.45 -1.24
N THR A 38 11.22 29.82 -0.38
CA THR A 38 11.16 30.12 1.07
C THR A 38 11.81 29.04 1.93
N SER A 39 12.24 27.91 1.33
CA SER A 39 13.00 26.89 2.05
C SER A 39 14.34 27.49 2.47
N PRO A 40 14.71 27.45 3.76
CA PRO A 40 16.05 27.78 4.19
C PRO A 40 17.02 26.96 3.34
N GLN A 41 17.90 27.62 2.60
CA GLN A 41 19.02 26.93 1.98
C GLN A 41 19.79 26.31 3.15
N LEU A 42 19.63 25.00 3.32
CA LEU A 42 20.42 24.23 4.28
C LEU A 42 21.87 24.63 4.03
N PRO A 43 22.63 25.04 5.07
CA PRO A 43 24.04 25.33 4.92
C PRO A 43 24.66 24.20 4.12
N ARG A 44 25.47 24.50 3.11
CA ARG A 44 26.30 23.48 2.47
C ARG A 44 27.20 22.93 3.56
N GLU A 45 26.74 21.89 4.25
CA GLU A 45 27.53 21.17 5.22
C GLU A 45 28.76 20.67 4.46
N ASP A 46 29.90 21.11 4.96
CA ASP A 46 31.19 20.56 4.64
C ASP A 46 31.14 19.05 4.86
N GLN A 47 31.02 18.30 3.76
CA GLN A 47 30.95 16.84 3.76
C GLN A 47 32.21 16.18 4.36
N SER A 48 33.25 16.95 4.70
CA SER A 48 34.43 16.44 5.40
C SER A 48 34.22 16.25 6.91
N ARG A 49 33.09 16.73 7.48
CA ARG A 49 32.80 16.64 8.92
C ARG A 49 31.43 16.06 9.21
N ALA A 50 31.12 14.93 8.58
CA ALA A 50 30.03 14.07 9.04
C ALA A 50 30.42 13.50 10.43
N GLU A 51 29.98 14.16 11.50
CA GLU A 51 29.90 13.55 12.82
C GLU A 51 29.13 12.23 12.65
N PRO A 52 29.67 11.08 13.09
CA PRO A 52 28.97 9.82 12.96
C PRO A 52 27.65 9.94 13.72
N VAL A 53 26.54 9.97 12.99
CA VAL A 53 25.20 9.86 13.54
C VAL A 53 25.23 8.66 14.47
N ARG A 54 25.12 8.91 15.78
CA ARG A 54 25.05 7.91 16.84
C ARG A 54 23.75 7.12 16.68
N GLY A 55 23.80 6.22 15.72
CA GLY A 55 22.80 5.25 15.32
C GLY A 55 23.49 4.20 14.47
N ALA A 56 24.77 3.94 14.74
CA ALA A 56 25.41 2.72 14.29
C ALA A 56 24.54 1.58 14.79
N ALA A 57 23.86 0.92 13.86
CA ALA A 57 23.26 -0.37 14.06
C ALA A 57 24.30 -1.22 14.80
N ASP A 58 24.04 -1.46 16.09
CA ASP A 58 24.80 -2.39 16.89
C ASP A 58 24.53 -3.77 16.30
N GLY A 59 25.34 -4.12 15.29
CA GLY A 59 25.41 -5.44 14.68
C GLY A 59 26.01 -6.49 15.63
N ARG A 60 25.91 -6.28 16.95
CA ARG A 60 26.20 -7.28 17.97
C ARG A 60 24.90 -7.94 18.39
N GLY A 61 24.88 -9.26 18.22
CA GLY A 61 23.72 -10.14 18.34
C GLY A 61 22.78 -9.78 19.48
N ARG A 62 21.53 -9.45 19.13
CA ARG A 62 20.50 -8.96 20.05
C ARG A 62 19.83 -10.12 20.80
N PHE A 63 20.62 -10.99 21.43
CA PHE A 63 20.13 -11.95 22.43
C PHE A 63 20.33 -11.38 23.83
N ARG A 64 19.47 -10.44 24.21
CA ARG A 64 19.44 -9.88 25.56
C ARG A 64 18.90 -10.96 26.52
N TYR A 65 19.45 -11.06 27.72
CA TYR A 65 18.99 -12.03 28.72
C TYR A 65 19.20 -13.52 28.36
N GLY A 66 20.26 -13.87 27.61
CA GLY A 66 20.60 -15.28 27.34
C GLY A 66 20.77 -16.16 28.59
N TRP A 67 21.02 -15.56 29.75
CA TRP A 67 21.03 -16.25 31.05
C TRP A 67 19.67 -16.87 31.44
N LEU A 68 18.55 -16.36 30.92
CA LEU A 68 17.23 -16.98 31.13
C LEU A 68 17.15 -18.38 30.51
N LEU A 69 17.83 -18.60 29.37
CA LEU A 69 17.91 -19.94 28.76
C LEU A 69 18.73 -20.90 29.63
N TRP A 70 19.80 -20.41 30.25
CA TRP A 70 20.58 -21.18 31.22
C TRP A 70 19.76 -21.50 32.47
N LEU A 71 18.90 -20.60 32.94
CA LEU A 71 17.96 -20.90 34.03
C LEU A 71 16.90 -21.93 33.65
N ALA A 72 16.43 -21.94 32.40
CA ALA A 72 15.52 -22.96 31.91
C ALA A 72 16.16 -24.36 31.91
N ILE A 73 17.43 -24.45 31.51
CA ILE A 73 18.21 -25.70 31.55
C ILE A 73 18.49 -26.09 33.01
N ALA A 74 18.87 -25.13 33.86
CA ALA A 74 19.16 -25.37 35.27
C ALA A 74 17.91 -25.83 36.04
N SER A 75 16.73 -25.28 35.76
CA SER A 75 15.49 -25.73 36.41
C SER A 75 15.16 -27.18 36.08
N ALA A 76 15.39 -27.61 34.84
CA ALA A 76 15.18 -29.00 34.43
C ALA A 76 16.16 -29.97 35.10
N ALA A 77 17.40 -29.54 35.36
CA ALA A 77 18.43 -30.37 35.99
C ALA A 77 18.36 -30.39 37.52
N CYS A 78 18.01 -29.27 38.16
CA CYS A 78 18.16 -29.09 39.61
C CYS A 78 16.88 -29.32 40.42
N LEU A 79 15.69 -29.21 39.81
CA LEU A 79 14.41 -29.40 40.54
C LEU A 79 14.07 -30.88 40.82
N PRO A 80 14.31 -31.85 39.91
CA PRO A 80 13.96 -33.25 40.18
C PRO A 80 14.67 -33.88 41.40
N PRO A 81 15.99 -33.62 41.64
CA PRO A 81 16.67 -34.11 42.84
C PRO A 81 16.11 -33.58 44.18
N ILE A 82 15.34 -32.48 44.14
CA ILE A 82 14.73 -31.83 45.32
C ILE A 82 13.31 -32.41 45.59
N GLY A 83 12.87 -33.39 44.80
CA GLY A 83 11.56 -34.06 44.96
C GLY A 83 10.42 -33.42 44.15
N VAL A 84 10.73 -32.46 43.27
CA VAL A 84 9.77 -31.87 42.33
C VAL A 84 9.58 -32.82 41.16
N SER A 85 8.34 -33.01 40.71
CA SER A 85 8.06 -33.87 39.55
C SER A 85 8.69 -33.30 38.26
N ASN A 86 9.14 -34.17 37.36
CA ASN A 86 9.75 -33.76 36.09
C ASN A 86 8.87 -32.80 35.27
N LEU A 87 7.55 -33.00 35.31
CA LEU A 87 6.59 -32.12 34.63
C LEU A 87 6.65 -30.69 35.18
N GLN A 88 6.64 -30.53 36.50
CA GLN A 88 6.73 -29.22 37.15
C GLN A 88 8.07 -28.53 36.84
N ALA A 89 9.18 -29.27 36.83
CA ALA A 89 10.49 -28.74 36.48
C ALA A 89 10.54 -28.21 35.03
N ILE A 90 9.91 -28.92 34.09
CA ILE A 90 9.77 -28.50 32.70
C ILE A 90 8.86 -27.27 32.58
N CYS A 91 7.75 -27.20 33.32
CA CYS A 91 6.88 -26.03 33.33
C CYS A 91 7.62 -24.77 33.80
N VAL A 92 8.42 -24.87 34.87
CA VAL A 92 9.24 -23.76 35.38
C VAL A 92 10.29 -23.32 34.34
N GLY A 93 10.97 -24.29 33.70
CA GLY A 93 11.91 -23.98 32.62
C GLY A 93 11.23 -23.33 31.41
N GLY A 94 10.04 -23.81 31.05
CA GLY A 94 9.21 -23.25 29.99
C GLY A 94 8.85 -21.79 30.24
N LEU A 95 8.57 -21.39 31.50
CA LEU A 95 8.31 -19.99 31.84
C LEU A 95 9.52 -19.10 31.58
N PHE A 96 10.74 -19.55 31.89
CA PHE A 96 11.97 -18.81 31.58
C PHE A 96 12.22 -18.68 30.08
N VAL A 97 11.91 -19.73 29.30
CA VAL A 97 11.98 -19.68 27.83
C VAL A 97 10.94 -18.71 27.27
N VAL A 98 9.70 -18.74 27.74
CA VAL A 98 8.64 -17.81 27.30
C VAL A 98 9.00 -16.38 27.66
N ALA A 99 9.52 -16.13 28.86
CA ALA A 99 10.04 -14.82 29.25
C ALA A 99 11.17 -14.38 28.33
N TRP A 100 12.15 -15.25 28.07
CA TRP A 100 13.23 -14.96 27.13
C TRP A 100 12.71 -14.64 25.72
N MET A 101 11.76 -15.42 25.20
CA MET A 101 11.13 -15.19 23.90
C MET A 101 10.42 -13.83 23.88
N ALA A 102 9.66 -13.48 24.93
CA ALA A 102 8.96 -12.20 25.00
C ALA A 102 9.92 -10.98 24.99
N TYR A 103 11.11 -11.12 25.59
CA TYR A 103 12.11 -10.04 25.60
C TYR A 103 12.96 -9.96 24.33
N ASN A 104 13.15 -11.08 23.63
CA ASN A 104 14.07 -11.15 22.49
C ASN A 104 13.38 -11.15 21.13
N ILE A 105 12.17 -11.70 21.05
CA ILE A 105 11.43 -11.84 19.81
C ILE A 105 10.44 -10.69 19.72
N SER A 106 10.81 -9.66 18.95
CA SER A 106 9.85 -8.62 18.61
C SER A 106 8.80 -9.18 17.64
N LEU A 107 7.55 -8.75 17.82
CA LEU A 107 6.45 -9.09 16.90
C LEU A 107 6.80 -8.78 15.44
N LYS A 108 7.49 -7.64 15.20
CA LYS A 108 8.01 -7.27 13.88
C LYS A 108 8.93 -8.35 13.32
N SER A 109 9.93 -8.81 14.09
CA SER A 109 10.87 -9.85 13.67
C SER A 109 10.17 -11.18 13.37
N LEU A 110 9.16 -11.56 14.15
CA LEU A 110 8.38 -12.77 13.90
C LEU A 110 7.61 -12.67 12.58
N VAL A 111 6.88 -11.57 12.37
CA VAL A 111 6.12 -11.35 11.13
C VAL A 111 7.06 -11.26 9.92
N CYS A 112 8.20 -10.56 10.03
CA CYS A 112 9.25 -10.53 9.00
C CYS A 112 9.69 -11.95 8.63
N SER A 113 9.99 -12.77 9.64
CA SER A 113 10.51 -14.12 9.43
C SER A 113 9.49 -15.01 8.72
N CYS A 114 8.20 -14.91 9.09
CA CYS A 114 7.13 -15.63 8.40
C CYS A 114 7.00 -15.20 6.93
N ILE A 115 7.11 -13.90 6.65
CA ILE A 115 7.04 -13.39 5.28
C ILE A 115 8.27 -13.80 4.48
N TYR A 116 9.46 -13.73 5.06
CA TYR A 116 10.70 -14.16 4.41
C TYR A 116 10.70 -15.65 4.12
N LEU A 117 10.21 -16.47 5.05
CA LEU A 117 9.99 -17.88 4.80
C LEU A 117 9.02 -18.10 3.63
N ALA A 118 7.92 -17.36 3.57
CA ALA A 118 7.00 -17.44 2.43
C ALA A 118 7.70 -17.03 1.13
N LEU A 119 8.49 -15.96 1.14
CA LEU A 119 9.25 -15.52 -0.03
C LEU A 119 10.28 -16.58 -0.48
N GLU A 120 11.00 -17.22 0.43
CA GLU A 120 11.95 -18.30 0.10
C GLU A 120 11.25 -19.53 -0.46
N VAL A 121 10.03 -19.84 -0.02
CA VAL A 121 9.22 -20.95 -0.55
C VAL A 121 8.73 -20.64 -1.97
N PHE A 122 8.28 -19.42 -2.24
CA PHE A 122 7.72 -19.04 -3.54
C PHE A 122 8.78 -18.59 -4.56
N PHE A 123 9.86 -17.97 -4.10
CA PHE A 123 10.95 -17.48 -4.93
C PHE A 123 12.19 -18.33 -4.72
N ARG A 124 12.60 -19.04 -5.77
CA ARG A 124 13.82 -19.86 -5.75
C ARG A 124 15.09 -19.04 -5.48
N GLU A 125 15.12 -17.80 -5.96
CA GLU A 125 16.26 -16.89 -5.79
C GLU A 125 15.79 -15.44 -5.88
N ILE A 126 16.24 -14.60 -4.94
CA ILE A 126 16.04 -13.15 -4.95
C ILE A 126 17.43 -12.52 -4.99
N GLY A 127 17.79 -11.96 -6.15
CA GLY A 127 19.07 -11.28 -6.36
C GLY A 127 18.92 -9.77 -6.38
N SER A 128 19.88 -9.05 -5.81
CA SER A 128 20.01 -7.60 -5.95
C SER A 128 21.20 -7.26 -6.85
N ARG A 129 21.09 -6.15 -7.59
CA ARG A 129 22.17 -5.61 -8.42
C ARG A 129 22.41 -4.17 -8.02
N ASN A 130 23.67 -3.74 -8.13
CA ASN A 130 24.09 -2.37 -7.81
C ASN A 130 23.74 -1.90 -6.39
N THR A 131 23.73 -2.80 -5.41
CA THR A 131 23.51 -2.47 -4.00
C THR A 131 24.53 -1.48 -3.44
N TYR A 132 25.75 -1.45 -4.00
CA TYR A 132 26.80 -0.46 -3.66
C TYR A 132 26.41 0.99 -3.98
N LYS A 133 25.38 1.22 -4.81
CA LYS A 133 24.85 2.57 -5.08
C LYS A 133 23.81 3.01 -4.06
N VAL A 134 23.33 2.09 -3.23
CA VAL A 134 22.33 2.39 -2.21
C VAL A 134 23.04 3.05 -1.03
N PRO A 135 22.65 4.28 -0.65
CA PRO A 135 23.21 4.95 0.51
C PRO A 135 23.07 4.13 1.81
N PRO A 136 24.00 4.28 2.77
CA PRO A 136 23.96 3.55 4.04
C PRO A 136 22.72 3.89 4.88
N GLU A 137 22.47 3.07 5.92
CA GLU A 137 21.38 3.26 6.87
C GLU A 137 21.37 4.66 7.49
N GLY A 138 20.17 5.23 7.64
CA GLY A 138 19.96 6.58 8.20
C GLY A 138 19.95 7.73 7.18
N SER A 139 20.32 7.50 5.92
CA SER A 139 20.18 8.51 4.86
C SER A 139 18.81 8.44 4.17
N PRO A 140 18.16 9.59 3.86
CA PRO A 140 16.86 9.59 3.21
C PRO A 140 16.98 9.16 1.75
N VAL A 141 16.32 8.06 1.39
CA VAL A 141 16.31 7.50 0.03
C VAL A 141 14.88 7.21 -0.38
N LEU A 142 14.49 7.67 -1.57
CA LEU A 142 13.21 7.31 -2.18
C LEU A 142 13.43 6.21 -3.21
N PHE A 143 12.94 5.01 -2.90
CA PHE A 143 12.94 3.90 -3.85
C PHE A 143 11.72 3.98 -4.75
N VAL A 144 11.95 4.16 -6.05
CA VAL A 144 10.91 4.07 -7.08
C VAL A 144 11.04 2.70 -7.74
N CYS A 145 10.21 1.76 -7.32
CA CYS A 145 10.22 0.39 -7.81
C CYS A 145 9.26 0.22 -8.98
N ALA A 146 9.67 -0.48 -10.02
CA ALA A 146 8.82 -0.90 -11.14
C ALA A 146 9.44 -2.14 -11.80
N PRO A 147 8.65 -3.03 -12.42
CA PRO A 147 7.18 -3.05 -12.50
C PRO A 147 6.53 -3.60 -11.22
N HIS A 148 5.32 -3.13 -10.91
CA HIS A 148 4.57 -3.61 -9.74
C HIS A 148 3.62 -4.74 -10.11
N ALA A 149 4.11 -5.98 -9.97
CA ALA A 149 3.28 -7.16 -10.16
C ALA A 149 2.45 -7.49 -8.90
N ASN A 150 3.00 -7.26 -7.70
CA ASN A 150 2.32 -7.56 -6.46
C ASN A 150 2.46 -6.43 -5.42
N GLN A 151 1.39 -5.65 -5.27
CA GLN A 151 1.32 -4.52 -4.34
C GLN A 151 1.64 -4.86 -2.87
N PHE A 152 1.55 -6.13 -2.45
CA PHE A 152 1.80 -6.54 -1.07
C PHE A 152 3.16 -7.22 -0.88
N LEU A 153 3.64 -7.99 -1.86
CA LEU A 153 4.92 -8.71 -1.73
C LEU A 153 6.12 -7.87 -2.14
N ASP A 154 5.96 -6.95 -3.10
CA ASP A 154 7.07 -6.13 -3.63
C ASP A 154 7.86 -5.41 -2.52
N PRO A 155 7.24 -4.79 -1.49
CA PRO A 155 8.00 -4.15 -0.42
C PRO A 155 8.90 -5.12 0.35
N PHE A 156 8.41 -6.33 0.63
CA PHE A 156 9.17 -7.34 1.37
C PHE A 156 10.32 -7.93 0.55
N VAL A 157 10.12 -8.07 -0.77
CA VAL A 157 11.20 -8.48 -1.69
C VAL A 157 12.30 -7.43 -1.69
N VAL A 158 11.97 -6.14 -1.72
CA VAL A 158 12.96 -5.05 -1.66
C VAL A 158 13.72 -5.06 -0.33
N MET A 159 13.01 -5.23 0.79
CA MET A 159 13.64 -5.36 2.11
C MET A 159 14.62 -6.53 2.18
N MET A 160 14.22 -7.70 1.67
CA MET A 160 15.07 -8.89 1.63
C MET A 160 16.28 -8.67 0.72
N ALA A 161 16.07 -8.15 -0.49
CA ALA A 161 17.11 -7.93 -1.49
C ALA A 161 18.17 -6.91 -1.05
N LEU A 162 17.79 -5.93 -0.23
CA LEU A 162 18.69 -4.93 0.35
C LEU A 162 19.24 -5.33 1.72
N GLY A 163 18.69 -6.36 2.36
CA GLY A 163 19.05 -6.76 3.73
C GLY A 163 18.69 -5.71 4.78
N ARG A 164 17.66 -4.90 4.54
CA ARG A 164 17.33 -3.71 5.33
C ARG A 164 15.91 -3.77 5.89
N GLN A 165 15.76 -3.37 7.14
CA GLN A 165 14.48 -3.37 7.87
C GLN A 165 13.91 -1.96 8.14
N ASP A 166 14.63 -0.93 7.71
CA ASP A 166 14.32 0.51 7.85
C ASP A 166 13.59 1.08 6.61
N ILE A 167 13.01 0.21 5.79
CA ILE A 167 12.29 0.62 4.57
C ILE A 167 10.80 0.80 4.88
N HIS A 168 10.29 1.99 4.57
CA HIS A 168 8.88 2.34 4.65
C HIS A 168 8.27 2.36 3.24
N PHE A 169 7.02 1.92 3.10
CA PHE A 169 6.36 1.82 1.80
C PHE A 169 5.00 2.50 1.77
N LEU A 170 4.64 3.05 0.60
CA LEU A 170 3.34 3.67 0.37
C LEU A 170 2.32 2.59 0.02
N THR A 171 1.22 2.51 0.76
CA THR A 171 0.12 1.55 0.53
C THR A 171 -1.19 2.29 0.32
N ALA A 172 -2.07 1.74 -0.53
CA ALA A 172 -3.41 2.30 -0.72
C ALA A 172 -4.19 2.29 0.61
N ALA A 173 -4.72 3.44 1.00
CA ALA A 173 -5.49 3.58 2.24
C ALA A 173 -6.70 2.63 2.29
N ALA A 174 -7.31 2.35 1.13
CA ALA A 174 -8.40 1.36 1.02
C ALA A 174 -8.00 -0.05 1.50
N SER A 175 -6.74 -0.47 1.28
CA SER A 175 -6.25 -1.77 1.74
C SER A 175 -5.97 -1.77 3.25
N MET A 176 -5.50 -0.65 3.78
CA MET A 176 -5.28 -0.43 5.22
C MET A 176 -6.57 -0.39 6.05
N ARG A 177 -7.76 -0.34 5.42
CA ARG A 177 -9.04 -0.48 6.13
C ARG A 177 -9.29 -1.90 6.64
N LYS A 178 -8.61 -2.90 6.08
CA LYS A 178 -8.72 -4.30 6.54
C LYS A 178 -7.79 -4.50 7.74
N TRP A 179 -8.33 -4.99 8.86
CA TRP A 179 -7.59 -5.08 10.13
C TRP A 179 -6.28 -5.87 10.02
N TYR A 180 -6.24 -6.96 9.25
CA TYR A 180 -5.04 -7.78 9.08
C TYR A 180 -3.96 -7.08 8.24
N VAL A 181 -4.35 -6.39 7.16
CA VAL A 181 -3.42 -5.60 6.33
C VAL A 181 -2.89 -4.42 7.13
N ARG A 182 -3.77 -3.78 7.90
CA ARG A 182 -3.41 -2.68 8.78
C ARG A 182 -2.35 -3.08 9.79
N PHE A 183 -2.57 -4.19 10.49
CA PHE A 183 -1.65 -4.68 11.50
C PHE A 183 -0.25 -4.95 10.94
N VAL A 184 -0.18 -5.62 9.78
CA VAL A 184 1.10 -5.84 9.08
C VAL A 184 1.67 -4.50 8.62
N GLY A 185 0.90 -3.69 7.90
CA GLY A 185 1.34 -2.39 7.40
C GLY A 185 1.92 -1.48 8.49
N GLU A 186 1.23 -1.32 9.62
CA GLU A 186 1.70 -0.51 10.75
C GLU A 186 3.00 -1.08 11.35
N THR A 187 3.12 -2.41 11.44
CA THR A 187 4.35 -3.07 11.94
C THR A 187 5.57 -2.80 11.06
N PHE A 188 5.36 -2.61 9.76
CA PHE A 188 6.42 -2.31 8.78
C PHE A 188 6.50 -0.82 8.41
N GLY A 189 5.74 0.04 9.08
CA GLY A 189 5.75 1.49 8.83
C GLY A 189 5.21 1.87 7.45
N ALA A 190 4.17 1.19 7.00
CA ALA A 190 3.42 1.53 5.79
C ALA A 190 2.73 2.89 5.96
N ILE A 191 2.82 3.72 4.92
CA ILE A 191 2.19 5.04 4.88
C ILE A 191 0.93 4.94 4.00
N PRO A 192 -0.27 5.11 4.57
CA PRO A 192 -1.51 5.05 3.81
C PRO A 192 -1.65 6.27 2.90
N VAL A 193 -1.90 6.04 1.61
CA VAL A 193 -2.18 7.10 0.63
C VAL A 193 -3.59 6.91 0.09
N GLU A 194 -4.43 7.93 0.29
CA GLU A 194 -5.77 8.01 -0.30
C GLU A 194 -5.64 8.39 -1.78
N ARG A 195 -6.17 7.55 -2.68
CA ARG A 195 -6.18 7.85 -4.12
C ARG A 195 -7.59 8.28 -4.53
N PRO A 196 -7.76 9.26 -5.43
CA PRO A 196 -9.10 9.71 -5.86
C PRO A 196 -9.98 8.57 -6.38
N GLN A 197 -9.37 7.59 -7.06
CA GLN A 197 -10.04 6.39 -7.55
C GLN A 197 -10.56 5.43 -6.46
N ASP A 198 -10.06 5.53 -5.23
CA ASP A 198 -10.49 4.70 -4.08
C ASP A 198 -11.71 5.32 -3.39
N ALA A 199 -12.02 6.59 -3.67
CA ALA A 199 -13.17 7.33 -3.16
C ALA A 199 -14.41 7.26 -4.06
N ARG A 200 -14.49 6.28 -4.97
CA ARG A 200 -15.63 6.10 -5.88
C ARG A 200 -16.92 5.81 -5.12
N ARG A 201 -17.99 6.51 -5.50
CA ARG A 201 -19.35 6.31 -5.00
C ARG A 201 -20.29 5.97 -6.17
N PRO A 202 -21.26 5.05 -6.01
CA PRO A 202 -22.25 4.85 -7.05
C PRO A 202 -23.04 6.14 -7.27
N GLY A 203 -23.20 6.55 -8.52
CA GLY A 203 -24.02 7.69 -8.90
C GLY A 203 -25.48 7.33 -9.10
N SER A 204 -26.37 8.32 -9.02
CA SER A 204 -27.75 8.13 -9.46
C SER A 204 -27.85 8.15 -10.99
N GLY A 205 -28.72 7.31 -11.54
CA GLY A 205 -29.11 7.35 -12.96
C GLY A 205 -28.17 6.66 -13.94
N GLU A 206 -28.57 6.74 -15.21
CA GLU A 206 -27.83 6.24 -16.37
C GLU A 206 -27.26 7.42 -17.14
N VAL A 207 -26.03 7.29 -17.66
CA VAL A 207 -25.38 8.36 -18.44
C VAL A 207 -24.97 7.88 -19.82
N ARG A 208 -25.19 8.74 -20.82
CA ARG A 208 -24.85 8.50 -22.23
C ARG A 208 -24.06 9.67 -22.77
N LEU A 209 -23.15 9.38 -23.70
CA LEU A 209 -22.41 10.44 -24.39
C LEU A 209 -23.29 11.02 -25.50
N SER A 210 -23.40 12.36 -25.55
CA SER A 210 -24.10 13.03 -26.63
C SER A 210 -23.45 12.68 -27.98
N PRO A 211 -24.24 12.21 -28.97
CA PRO A 211 -23.73 11.85 -30.29
C PRO A 211 -23.29 13.06 -31.11
N GLU A 212 -23.71 14.28 -30.74
CA GLU A 212 -23.44 15.50 -31.50
C GLU A 212 -22.04 16.06 -31.22
N ASP A 213 -21.68 16.21 -29.95
CA ASP A 213 -20.42 16.88 -29.55
C ASP A 213 -19.34 15.92 -29.04
N GLY A 214 -19.70 14.68 -28.68
CA GLY A 214 -18.78 13.70 -28.09
C GLY A 214 -18.11 14.14 -26.77
N ARG A 215 -18.56 15.25 -26.18
CA ARG A 215 -17.99 15.87 -24.96
C ARG A 215 -19.02 16.16 -23.88
N THR A 216 -20.31 16.05 -24.19
CA THR A 216 -21.40 16.27 -23.25
C THR A 216 -21.96 14.92 -22.81
N LEU A 217 -22.09 14.70 -21.50
CA LEU A 217 -22.79 13.55 -20.95
C LEU A 217 -24.23 13.95 -20.61
N LEU A 218 -25.16 13.16 -21.14
CA LEU A 218 -26.59 13.26 -20.91
C LEU A 218 -27.01 12.16 -19.93
N GLY A 219 -27.71 12.54 -18.88
CA GLY A 219 -28.16 11.69 -17.79
C GLY A 219 -29.67 11.44 -17.83
N SER A 220 -30.09 10.24 -17.46
CA SER A 220 -31.50 9.91 -17.21
C SER A 220 -31.65 9.48 -15.74
N GLY A 221 -32.47 10.22 -14.98
CA GLY A 221 -32.64 10.01 -13.54
C GLY A 221 -31.40 10.34 -12.71
N THR A 222 -30.53 11.21 -13.23
CA THR A 222 -29.30 11.69 -12.57
C THR A 222 -29.56 12.95 -11.77
N ARG A 223 -28.72 13.23 -10.78
CA ARG A 223 -28.72 14.49 -10.01
C ARG A 223 -27.34 15.14 -9.99
N PHE A 224 -26.84 15.48 -11.18
CA PHE A 224 -25.47 15.95 -11.33
C PHE A 224 -25.13 17.20 -10.51
N ARG A 225 -26.04 18.15 -10.30
CA ARG A 225 -25.73 19.37 -9.52
C ARG A 225 -25.47 19.07 -8.05
N SER A 226 -26.11 18.03 -7.51
CA SER A 226 -25.93 17.63 -6.11
C SER A 226 -24.80 16.61 -5.91
N GLU A 227 -24.52 15.79 -6.92
CA GLU A 227 -23.59 14.65 -6.82
C GLU A 227 -22.22 14.93 -7.43
N LEU A 228 -22.07 15.96 -8.27
CA LEU A 228 -20.85 16.27 -9.00
C LEU A 228 -20.46 17.73 -8.87
N GLN A 229 -19.16 17.97 -8.85
CA GLN A 229 -18.57 19.30 -8.95
C GLN A 229 -17.62 19.38 -10.16
N PRO A 230 -17.38 20.59 -10.69
CA PRO A 230 -16.30 20.79 -11.66
C PRO A 230 -14.99 20.17 -11.17
N ARG A 231 -14.24 19.52 -12.09
CA ARG A 231 -13.00 18.74 -11.87
C ARG A 231 -13.15 17.33 -11.30
N ASP A 232 -14.36 16.89 -10.95
CA ASP A 232 -14.59 15.49 -10.56
C ASP A 232 -14.33 14.52 -11.73
N GLN A 233 -14.08 13.25 -11.40
CA GLN A 233 -13.88 12.19 -12.39
C GLN A 233 -15.13 11.31 -12.49
N VAL A 234 -15.71 11.22 -13.68
CA VAL A 234 -16.86 10.35 -13.93
C VAL A 234 -16.42 9.13 -14.72
N ALA A 235 -16.87 7.94 -14.29
CA ALA A 235 -16.65 6.69 -15.00
C ALA A 235 -17.98 6.04 -15.37
N TRP A 236 -18.16 5.71 -16.65
CA TRP A 236 -19.37 5.09 -17.17
C TRP A 236 -19.04 4.17 -18.35
N GLY A 237 -19.69 3.01 -18.46
CA GLY A 237 -19.54 2.12 -19.63
C GLY A 237 -18.09 1.82 -20.04
N GLY A 238 -17.17 1.67 -19.07
CA GLY A 238 -15.74 1.46 -19.33
C GLY A 238 -14.96 2.69 -19.82
N ARG A 239 -15.56 3.88 -19.83
CA ARG A 239 -14.93 5.17 -20.19
C ARG A 239 -14.73 6.01 -18.93
N ARG A 240 -13.76 6.92 -18.98
CA ARG A 240 -13.54 7.91 -17.92
C ARG A 240 -13.40 9.31 -18.52
N GLY A 241 -13.90 10.29 -17.79
CA GLY A 241 -13.81 11.71 -18.15
C GLY A 241 -13.70 12.59 -16.92
N VAL A 242 -13.09 13.76 -17.10
CA VAL A 242 -13.03 14.82 -16.08
C VAL A 242 -14.15 15.82 -16.37
N VAL A 243 -14.93 16.18 -15.37
CA VAL A 243 -16.02 17.17 -15.48
C VAL A 243 -15.41 18.56 -15.62
N ALA A 244 -15.72 19.28 -16.71
CA ALA A 244 -15.38 20.70 -16.85
C ALA A 244 -16.40 21.58 -16.13
N GLU A 245 -17.68 21.34 -16.41
CA GLU A 245 -18.80 22.10 -15.89
C GLU A 245 -20.05 21.21 -15.81
N VAL A 246 -20.89 21.47 -14.81
CA VAL A 246 -22.21 20.83 -14.67
C VAL A 246 -23.24 21.84 -15.19
N LEU A 247 -23.87 21.54 -16.33
CA LEU A 247 -24.82 22.44 -16.97
C LEU A 247 -26.19 22.35 -16.29
N ALA A 248 -26.66 21.11 -16.08
CA ALA A 248 -27.94 20.78 -15.48
C ALA A 248 -27.85 19.44 -14.71
N ASP A 249 -28.94 19.02 -14.06
CA ASP A 249 -28.98 17.74 -13.34
C ASP A 249 -28.89 16.52 -14.26
N ASP A 250 -29.22 16.70 -15.53
CA ASP A 250 -29.21 15.73 -16.62
C ASP A 250 -28.13 16.02 -17.67
N ALA A 251 -27.34 17.09 -17.55
CA ALA A 251 -26.30 17.42 -18.53
C ALA A 251 -25.02 17.94 -17.87
N LEU A 252 -23.89 17.31 -18.19
CA LEU A 252 -22.56 17.79 -17.80
C LEU A 252 -21.61 17.78 -18.99
N ARG A 253 -20.60 18.65 -18.96
CA ARG A 253 -19.59 18.75 -20.00
C ARG A 253 -18.25 18.24 -19.50
N LEU A 254 -17.54 17.50 -20.35
CA LEU A 254 -16.22 16.97 -20.07
C LEU A 254 -15.12 17.94 -20.52
N ALA A 255 -14.04 18.01 -19.75
CA ALA A 255 -12.86 18.83 -20.06
C ALA A 255 -12.09 18.33 -21.29
N ALA A 256 -12.13 17.02 -21.53
CA ALA A 256 -11.47 16.37 -22.65
C ALA A 256 -12.35 15.24 -23.20
N PRO A 257 -12.18 14.84 -24.48
CA PRO A 257 -12.87 13.69 -25.02
C PRO A 257 -12.57 12.44 -24.18
N PRO A 258 -13.56 11.55 -23.97
CA PRO A 258 -13.42 10.43 -23.07
C PRO A 258 -12.35 9.44 -23.56
N ARG A 259 -11.48 9.04 -22.63
CA ARG A 259 -10.53 7.96 -22.89
C ARG A 259 -11.22 6.63 -22.58
N ARG A 260 -11.03 5.64 -23.45
CA ARG A 260 -11.42 4.25 -23.15
C ARG A 260 -10.57 3.82 -21.96
N GLY A 261 -11.20 3.52 -20.84
CA GLY A 261 -10.51 2.97 -19.69
C GLY A 261 -10.12 1.54 -20.00
N GLU A 262 -8.86 1.18 -19.81
CA GLU A 262 -8.51 -0.22 -19.67
C GLU A 262 -9.25 -0.74 -18.44
N CYS A 263 -10.22 -1.62 -18.66
CA CYS A 263 -10.79 -2.43 -17.58
C CYS A 263 -9.65 -3.26 -17.03
N GLY A 264 -9.35 -3.15 -15.73
CA GLY A 264 -8.47 -4.08 -15.06
C GLY A 264 -9.07 -5.48 -15.17
N GLY A 265 -8.61 -6.24 -16.17
CA GLY A 265 -9.00 -7.62 -16.39
C GLY A 265 -8.45 -8.45 -15.25
N GLY A 266 -9.32 -8.89 -14.35
CA GLY A 266 -9.07 -10.11 -13.61
C GLY A 266 -8.96 -11.24 -14.64
N GLY A 267 -7.78 -11.85 -14.72
CA GLY A 267 -7.54 -12.98 -15.61
C GLY A 267 -8.43 -14.16 -15.23
N SER A 268 -9.48 -14.40 -16.02
CA SER A 268 -10.04 -15.73 -16.16
C SER A 268 -9.20 -16.46 -17.22
N GLY A 269 -8.32 -17.34 -16.76
CA GLY A 269 -7.62 -18.28 -17.63
C GLY A 269 -8.61 -19.19 -18.33
N GLY A 270 -8.82 -18.95 -19.62
CA GLY A 270 -9.50 -19.85 -20.54
C GLY A 270 -8.48 -20.80 -21.13
N SER A 271 -8.67 -22.07 -20.81
CA SER A 271 -8.10 -23.26 -21.44
C SER A 271 -8.00 -23.16 -22.97
N GLY A 272 -6.83 -23.51 -23.47
CA GLY A 272 -6.51 -23.92 -24.84
C GLY A 272 -5.32 -24.85 -24.78
#